data_AF-A0A9E3DL28-F1
#
_entry.id   AF-A0A9E3DL28-F1
#
_cell.length_a   1.000
_cell.length_b   1.000
_cell.length_c   1.000
_cell.angle_alpha   90.00
_cell.angle_beta   90.00
_cell.angle_gamma   90.00
#
_symmetry.space_group_name_H-M   'P 1'
#
loop_
_entity.id
_entity.type
_entity.pdbx_description
1 polymer ?
#
loop_
_entity_poly.entity_id
_entity_poly.type
_entity_poly.pdbx_seq_one_letter_code
_entity_poly.pdbx_strand_id
1 'polypeptide(L)'
;SPSGGPAEILVSIPGKIERRYHGVLRVTPLPSELLLLIETDREVAVGSIVAAEVIEQTPIEALKAQAVVARSFLAASEPRHKGFQFCDTTHCQFLRHWPPPDSAPYRAAEQTKDLVLTFHGSPFAPLYSAACGGRTRALTEPDPGSRGYLYRSVDCAYCLRHPQDPKRGHSIGMCQQGAAGMAAHGASYREILDHYYPGTSVTTLPVR
;
A
#
# COMPACT_ATOMS: atom_id res chain seq x y z
N SER A 1 21.50 4.57 -14.92
CA SER A 1 21.88 4.22 -16.30
C SER A 1 22.85 5.26 -16.84
N PRO A 2 23.86 4.91 -17.68
CA PRO A 2 24.69 5.89 -18.40
C PRO A 2 23.88 6.93 -19.20
N SER A 3 22.62 6.61 -19.53
CA SER A 3 21.67 7.49 -20.21
C SER A 3 20.81 8.37 -19.30
N GLY A 4 20.96 8.31 -17.97
CA GLY A 4 20.10 9.02 -17.02
C GLY A 4 18.68 8.44 -16.85
N GLY A 5 18.34 7.37 -17.57
CA GLY A 5 17.05 6.68 -17.45
C GLY A 5 16.95 5.71 -16.25
N PRO A 6 15.75 5.13 -16.03
CA PRO A 6 15.48 4.17 -14.96
C PRO A 6 16.46 3.00 -14.97
N ALA A 7 16.85 2.54 -13.79
CA ALA A 7 17.71 1.38 -13.61
C ALA A 7 17.35 0.62 -12.33
N GLU A 8 17.82 -0.62 -12.24
CA GLU A 8 17.91 -1.30 -10.96
C GLU A 8 19.00 -0.64 -10.10
N ILE A 9 18.63 -0.28 -8.87
CA ILE A 9 19.48 0.43 -7.93
C ILE A 9 19.56 -0.42 -6.66
N LEU A 10 20.78 -0.88 -6.35
CA LEU A 10 21.08 -1.53 -5.08
C LEU A 10 21.63 -0.49 -4.10
N VAL A 11 20.92 -0.26 -3.00
CA VAL A 11 21.40 0.51 -1.86
C VAL A 11 21.77 -0.48 -0.75
N SER A 12 23.06 -0.50 -0.39
CA SER A 12 23.56 -1.39 0.65
C SER A 12 24.40 -0.62 1.66
N ILE A 13 24.13 -0.85 2.95
CA ILE A 13 25.01 -0.47 4.05
C ILE A 13 25.44 -1.78 4.72
N PRO A 14 26.73 -2.16 4.63
CA PRO A 14 27.22 -3.42 5.16
C PRO A 14 26.77 -3.69 6.60
N GLY A 15 26.17 -4.86 6.83
CA GLY A 15 25.68 -5.28 8.15
C GLY A 15 24.44 -4.55 8.66
N LYS A 16 23.81 -3.66 7.87
CA LYS A 16 22.62 -2.91 8.30
C LYS A 16 21.44 -3.06 7.34
N ILE A 17 21.61 -2.67 6.08
CA ILE A 17 20.51 -2.65 5.11
C ILE A 17 20.96 -3.14 3.74
N GLU A 18 20.08 -3.85 3.06
CA GLU A 18 20.14 -4.10 1.63
C GLU A 18 18.74 -3.82 1.05
N ARG A 19 18.68 -2.96 0.04
CA ARG A 19 17.45 -2.53 -0.62
C ARG A 19 17.64 -2.47 -2.12
N ARG A 20 16.66 -2.97 -2.86
CA ARG A 20 16.64 -2.92 -4.33
C ARG A 20 15.47 -2.08 -4.80
N TYR A 21 15.78 -1.10 -5.62
CA TYR A 21 14.82 -0.18 -6.20
C TYR A 21 14.89 -0.22 -7.71
N HIS A 22 13.82 0.21 -8.36
CA HIS A 22 13.79 0.43 -9.80
C HIS A 22 13.34 1.87 -10.07
N GLY A 23 14.19 2.67 -10.70
CA GLY A 23 13.91 4.08 -10.93
C GLY A 23 15.14 4.90 -11.29
N VAL A 24 14.99 6.22 -11.20
CA VAL A 24 16.08 7.19 -11.37
C VAL A 24 16.53 7.65 -9.99
N LEU A 25 17.79 7.36 -9.65
CA LEU A 25 18.40 7.84 -8.41
C LEU A 25 18.88 9.28 -8.58
N ARG A 26 18.38 10.19 -7.75
CA ARG A 26 18.94 11.53 -7.54
C ARG A 26 19.63 11.57 -6.18
N VAL A 27 20.85 12.09 -6.17
CA VAL A 27 21.62 12.27 -4.94
C VAL A 27 21.81 13.76 -4.74
N THR A 28 21.31 14.28 -3.61
CA THR A 28 21.47 15.68 -3.24
C THR A 28 22.39 15.77 -2.03
N PRO A 29 23.53 16.46 -2.12
CA PRO A 29 24.39 16.70 -0.97
C PRO A 29 23.72 17.71 -0.02
N LEU A 30 23.66 17.37 1.26
CA LEU A 30 23.27 18.26 2.35
C LEU A 30 24.48 18.47 3.28
N PRO A 31 24.48 19.50 4.17
CA PRO A 31 25.67 19.86 4.95
C PRO A 31 26.28 18.74 5.80
N SER A 32 25.48 17.77 6.27
CA SER A 32 25.94 16.65 7.10
C SER A 32 25.46 15.27 6.62
N GLU A 33 24.79 15.19 5.48
CA GLU A 33 24.17 13.95 4.99
C GLU A 33 23.98 13.95 3.47
N LEU A 34 23.68 12.77 2.91
CA LEU A 34 23.27 12.62 1.52
C LEU A 34 21.78 12.29 1.48
N LEU A 35 21.01 13.10 0.75
CA LEU A 35 19.62 12.79 0.47
C LEU A 35 19.55 11.97 -0.82
N LEU A 36 19.13 10.71 -0.69
CA LEU A 36 18.91 9.78 -1.79
C LEU A 36 17.42 9.79 -2.16
N LEU A 37 17.09 10.26 -3.36
CA LEU A 37 15.73 10.28 -3.89
C LEU A 37 15.62 9.32 -5.05
N ILE A 38 14.58 8.50 -5.05
CA ILE A 38 14.30 7.54 -6.13
C ILE A 38 13.02 7.96 -6.82
N GLU A 39 13.14 8.46 -8.04
CA GLU A 39 12.01 8.74 -8.91
C GLU A 39 11.60 7.44 -9.60
N THR A 40 10.35 7.03 -9.41
CA THR A 40 9.83 5.77 -9.95
C THR A 40 8.41 5.93 -10.46
N ASP A 41 8.02 5.02 -11.34
CA ASP A 41 6.65 4.93 -11.83
C ASP A 41 5.70 4.53 -10.69
N ARG A 42 4.47 5.05 -10.70
CA ARG A 42 3.51 4.77 -9.62
C ARG A 42 3.19 3.28 -9.52
N GLU A 43 3.00 2.59 -10.64
CA GLU A 43 2.70 1.15 -10.65
C GLU A 43 3.91 0.35 -10.18
N VAL A 44 5.12 0.87 -10.44
CA VAL A 44 6.35 0.31 -9.87
C VAL A 44 6.34 0.39 -8.34
N ALA A 45 5.97 1.55 -7.79
CA ALA A 45 5.82 1.73 -6.35
C ALA A 45 4.70 0.85 -5.75
N VAL A 46 3.52 0.81 -6.38
CA VAL A 46 2.38 -0.01 -5.93
C VAL A 46 2.76 -1.48 -5.87
N GLY A 47 3.36 -2.03 -6.94
CA GLY A 47 3.82 -3.41 -6.97
C GLY A 47 4.81 -3.71 -5.84
N SER A 48 5.74 -2.79 -5.58
CA SER A 48 6.75 -2.92 -4.51
C SER A 48 6.14 -2.91 -3.11
N ILE A 49 5.10 -2.09 -2.88
CA ILE A 49 4.34 -2.06 -1.62
C ILE A 49 3.59 -3.37 -1.43
N VAL A 50 2.87 -3.84 -2.45
CA VAL A 50 2.14 -5.10 -2.39
C VAL A 50 3.11 -6.26 -2.12
N ALA A 51 4.26 -6.28 -2.79
CA ALA A 51 5.29 -7.31 -2.61
C ALA A 51 5.84 -7.37 -1.17
N ALA A 52 5.98 -6.23 -0.50
CA ALA A 52 6.47 -6.16 0.87
C ALA A 52 5.48 -6.72 1.91
N GLU A 53 4.20 -6.79 1.56
CA GLU A 53 3.09 -7.19 2.43
C GLU A 53 2.61 -8.63 2.15
N VAL A 54 3.17 -9.31 1.15
CA VAL A 54 2.75 -10.66 0.75
C VAL A 54 3.23 -11.71 1.75
N ILE A 55 2.26 -12.49 2.24
CA ILE A 55 2.50 -13.79 2.84
C ILE A 55 2.27 -14.84 1.74
N GLU A 56 3.09 -15.90 1.71
CA GLU A 56 2.96 -17.00 0.75
C GLU A 56 1.50 -17.48 0.65
N GLN A 57 1.01 -17.73 -0.57
CA GLN A 57 -0.37 -18.14 -0.89
C GLN A 57 -1.47 -17.07 -0.71
N THR A 58 -1.13 -15.80 -0.49
CA THR A 58 -2.16 -14.74 -0.47
C THR A 58 -2.94 -14.72 -1.81
N PRO A 59 -4.28 -14.87 -1.79
CA PRO A 59 -5.07 -14.90 -3.02
C PRO A 59 -4.99 -13.59 -3.81
N ILE A 60 -5.05 -13.69 -5.15
CA ILE A 60 -4.86 -12.54 -6.04
C ILE A 60 -5.85 -11.40 -5.77
N GLU A 61 -7.11 -11.69 -5.41
CA GLU A 61 -8.12 -10.66 -5.13
C GLU A 61 -7.79 -9.84 -3.87
N ALA A 62 -7.14 -10.44 -2.87
CA ALA A 62 -6.65 -9.70 -1.71
C ALA A 62 -5.44 -8.81 -2.07
N LEU A 63 -4.55 -9.30 -2.93
CA LEU A 63 -3.43 -8.50 -3.46
C LEU A 63 -3.92 -7.34 -4.31
N LYS A 64 -4.97 -7.53 -5.12
CA LYS A 64 -5.62 -6.47 -5.89
C LYS A 64 -6.23 -5.41 -4.97
N ALA A 65 -6.91 -5.81 -3.90
CA ALA A 65 -7.44 -4.87 -2.90
C ALA A 65 -6.29 -4.06 -2.26
N GLN A 66 -5.19 -4.71 -1.89
CA GLN A 66 -3.99 -4.05 -1.38
C GLN A 66 -3.38 -3.09 -2.39
N ALA A 67 -3.34 -3.44 -3.68
CA ALA A 67 -2.82 -2.57 -4.74
C ALA A 67 -3.66 -1.29 -4.87
N VAL A 68 -4.99 -1.40 -4.87
CA VAL A 68 -5.89 -0.24 -4.90
C VAL A 68 -5.71 0.65 -3.67
N VAL A 69 -5.62 0.05 -2.46
CA VAL A 69 -5.37 0.78 -1.20
C VAL A 69 -4.03 1.53 -1.24
N ALA A 70 -2.96 0.85 -1.65
CA ALA A 70 -1.63 1.44 -1.79
C ALA A 70 -1.64 2.59 -2.81
N ARG A 71 -2.23 2.39 -3.98
CA ARG A 71 -2.34 3.42 -5.03
C ARG A 71 -3.12 4.64 -4.56
N SER A 72 -4.20 4.43 -3.81
CA SER A 72 -5.01 5.52 -3.24
C SER A 72 -4.21 6.35 -2.26
N PHE A 73 -3.44 5.69 -1.38
CA PHE A 73 -2.50 6.35 -0.49
C PHE A 73 -1.48 7.20 -1.26
N LEU A 74 -0.85 6.64 -2.30
CA LEU A 74 0.11 7.38 -3.11
C LEU A 74 -0.53 8.57 -3.84
N ALA A 75 -1.79 8.43 -4.29
CA ALA A 75 -2.51 9.48 -5.03
C ALA A 75 -3.04 10.60 -4.13
N ALA A 76 -3.41 10.29 -2.88
CA ALA A 76 -3.98 11.24 -1.93
C ALA A 76 -2.93 11.93 -1.06
N SER A 77 -1.73 11.35 -0.98
CA SER A 77 -0.62 11.92 -0.22
C SER A 77 -0.13 13.18 -0.91
N GLU A 78 -0.39 14.32 -0.27
CA GLU A 78 0.34 15.56 -0.54
C GLU A 78 1.83 15.38 -0.21
N PRO A 79 2.76 16.20 -0.74
CA PRO A 79 4.17 16.14 -0.38
C PRO A 79 4.36 16.32 1.14
N ARG A 80 4.51 15.22 1.88
CA ARG A 80 4.70 15.23 3.35
C ARG A 80 6.14 15.58 3.75
N HIS A 81 7.05 15.70 2.78
CA HIS A 81 8.46 16.05 3.00
C HIS A 81 8.90 17.19 2.08
N LYS A 82 9.85 18.02 2.55
CA LYS A 82 10.51 19.02 1.70
C LYS A 82 11.38 18.31 0.66
N GLY A 83 10.89 18.22 -0.58
CA GLY A 83 11.65 17.73 -1.73
C GLY A 83 11.41 16.26 -2.14
N PHE A 84 10.54 15.51 -1.44
CA PHE A 84 10.15 14.14 -1.84
C PHE A 84 8.78 13.72 -1.29
N GLN A 85 8.19 12.68 -1.88
CA GLN A 85 6.80 12.28 -1.58
C GLN A 85 6.69 11.14 -0.56
N PHE A 86 7.64 10.20 -0.51
CA PHE A 86 7.59 9.03 0.38
C PHE A 86 8.93 8.69 1.00
N CYS A 87 8.89 8.17 2.21
CA CYS A 87 10.02 7.65 2.97
C CYS A 87 9.98 6.10 3.01
N ASP A 88 11.13 5.43 3.03
CA ASP A 88 11.24 3.95 3.04
C ASP A 88 11.04 3.30 4.42
N THR A 89 10.57 4.08 5.40
CA THR A 89 10.28 3.62 6.76
C THR A 89 8.79 3.27 6.91
N THR A 90 8.42 2.67 8.04
CA THR A 90 7.01 2.42 8.43
C THR A 90 6.16 3.70 8.54
N HIS A 91 6.79 4.88 8.44
CA HIS A 91 6.11 6.17 8.46
C HIS A 91 5.38 6.50 7.14
N CYS A 92 5.81 5.95 5.99
CA CYS A 92 5.16 6.24 4.70
C CYS A 92 4.68 4.98 4.00
N GLN A 93 5.56 4.04 3.65
CA GLN A 93 5.24 2.68 3.17
C GLN A 93 6.54 1.91 2.89
N PHE A 94 6.56 0.61 3.17
CA PHE A 94 7.79 -0.19 3.20
C PHE A 94 8.14 -0.74 1.80
N LEU A 95 9.00 -0.04 1.06
CA LEU A 95 9.50 -0.48 -0.24
C LEU A 95 10.67 -1.46 -0.03
N ARG A 96 10.44 -2.78 -0.21
CA ARG A 96 11.53 -3.78 -0.07
C ARG A 96 12.24 -4.07 -1.39
N HIS A 97 11.46 -4.33 -2.43
CA HIS A 97 11.96 -4.89 -3.67
C HIS A 97 10.93 -4.69 -4.79
N TRP A 98 11.43 -4.40 -6.00
CA TRP A 98 10.63 -4.37 -7.21
C TRP A 98 10.20 -5.80 -7.60
N PRO A 99 8.90 -6.16 -7.55
CA PRO A 99 8.44 -7.52 -7.88
C PRO A 99 8.78 -7.95 -9.32
N PRO A 100 9.12 -9.24 -9.54
CA PRO A 100 9.32 -9.75 -10.89
C PRO A 100 8.04 -9.61 -11.74
N PRO A 101 8.13 -9.38 -13.06
CA PRO A 101 6.99 -9.19 -13.97
C PRO A 101 5.91 -10.29 -13.99
N ASP A 102 6.17 -11.47 -13.43
CA ASP A 102 5.20 -12.59 -13.38
C ASP A 102 4.69 -12.92 -11.97
N SER A 103 5.20 -12.20 -10.98
CA SER A 103 4.82 -12.41 -9.58
C SER A 103 3.38 -11.97 -9.31
N ALA A 104 2.75 -12.57 -8.30
CA ALA A 104 1.39 -12.21 -7.91
C ALA A 104 1.24 -10.70 -7.54
N PRO A 105 2.19 -10.06 -6.83
CA PRO A 105 2.15 -8.61 -6.57
C PRO A 105 2.16 -7.76 -7.83
N TYR A 106 3.03 -8.11 -8.80
CA TYR A 106 3.08 -7.41 -10.08
C TYR A 106 1.74 -7.53 -10.83
N ARG A 107 1.22 -8.76 -10.95
CA ARG A 107 -0.07 -9.00 -11.61
C ARG A 107 -1.23 -8.29 -10.91
N ALA A 108 -1.21 -8.19 -9.58
CA ALA A 108 -2.22 -7.47 -8.83
C ALA A 108 -2.18 -5.96 -9.08
N ALA A 109 -0.98 -5.36 -9.13
CA ALA A 109 -0.80 -3.96 -9.48
C ALA A 109 -1.31 -3.71 -10.90
N GLU A 110 -0.85 -4.51 -11.88
CA GLU A 110 -1.19 -4.31 -13.29
C GLU A 110 -2.68 -4.53 -13.58
N GLN A 111 -3.31 -5.56 -13.00
CA GLN A 111 -4.75 -5.80 -13.19
C GLN A 111 -5.65 -4.78 -12.49
N THR A 112 -5.10 -3.97 -11.59
CA THR A 112 -5.81 -2.85 -10.95
C THR A 112 -5.23 -1.51 -11.32
N LYS A 113 -4.46 -1.44 -12.41
CA LYS A 113 -3.78 -0.23 -12.86
C LYS A 113 -4.73 0.96 -12.89
N ASP A 114 -4.24 2.08 -12.37
CA ASP A 114 -4.96 3.34 -12.22
C ASP A 114 -6.20 3.31 -11.30
N LEU A 115 -6.60 2.16 -10.75
CA LEU A 115 -7.74 2.09 -9.83
C LEU A 115 -7.39 2.56 -8.42
N VAL A 116 -8.21 3.46 -7.89
CA VAL A 116 -8.12 4.00 -6.52
C VAL A 116 -9.47 3.98 -5.84
N LEU A 117 -9.43 3.99 -4.50
CA LEU A 117 -10.57 4.31 -3.66
C LEU A 117 -10.78 5.81 -3.58
N THR A 118 -12.03 6.20 -3.73
CA THR A 118 -12.48 7.59 -3.61
C THR A 118 -13.60 7.71 -2.60
N PHE A 119 -13.60 8.83 -1.90
CA PHE A 119 -14.67 9.26 -1.02
C PHE A 119 -15.11 10.66 -1.45
N HIS A 120 -16.42 10.86 -1.66
CA HIS A 120 -16.95 12.08 -2.29
C HIS A 120 -16.22 12.49 -3.59
N GLY A 121 -15.89 11.50 -4.43
CA GLY A 121 -15.23 11.71 -5.73
C GLY A 121 -13.74 12.04 -5.66
N SER A 122 -13.14 12.13 -4.47
CA SER A 122 -11.70 12.41 -4.29
C SER A 122 -10.95 11.19 -3.76
N PRO A 123 -9.74 10.88 -4.27
CA PRO A 123 -8.87 9.89 -3.65
C PRO A 123 -8.51 10.30 -2.22
N PHE A 124 -8.46 9.32 -1.32
CA PHE A 124 -8.00 9.50 0.06
C PHE A 124 -6.92 8.47 0.39
N ALA A 125 -6.28 8.58 1.56
CA ALA A 125 -5.25 7.66 2.02
C ALA A 125 -5.87 6.59 2.96
N PRO A 126 -6.39 5.46 2.42
CA PRO A 126 -6.99 4.40 3.21
C PRO A 126 -5.96 3.72 4.11
N LEU A 127 -6.28 3.63 5.40
CA LEU A 127 -5.51 2.89 6.39
C LEU A 127 -5.75 1.38 6.23
N TYR A 128 -4.74 0.58 6.53
CA TYR A 128 -4.83 -0.88 6.57
C TYR A 128 -3.88 -1.46 7.62
N SER A 129 -4.11 -2.69 8.07
CA SER A 129 -3.29 -3.35 9.10
C SER A 129 -3.20 -4.85 8.87
N ALA A 130 -2.14 -5.47 9.39
CA ALA A 130 -1.88 -6.90 9.20
C ALA A 130 -2.98 -7.79 9.77
N ALA A 131 -3.37 -7.58 11.02
CA ALA A 131 -4.38 -8.38 11.69
C ALA A 131 -5.16 -7.53 12.71
N CYS A 132 -6.50 -7.54 12.61
CA CYS A 132 -7.36 -6.72 13.47
C CYS A 132 -7.78 -7.38 14.79
N GLY A 133 -7.65 -8.72 14.92
CA GLY A 133 -8.09 -9.46 16.10
C GLY A 133 -9.61 -9.70 16.17
N GLY A 134 -10.30 -9.67 15.02
CA GLY A 134 -11.71 -10.06 14.89
C GLY A 134 -12.66 -8.93 14.51
N ARG A 135 -12.29 -7.67 14.80
CA ARG A 135 -13.06 -6.49 14.41
C ARG A 135 -12.13 -5.29 14.23
N THR A 136 -12.37 -4.48 13.20
CA THR A 136 -11.62 -3.24 12.98
C THR A 136 -12.09 -2.16 13.94
N ARG A 137 -11.26 -1.15 14.19
CA ARG A 137 -11.56 0.00 15.04
C ARG A 137 -12.17 1.10 14.18
N ALA A 138 -13.20 1.74 14.73
CA ALA A 138 -13.68 3.01 14.21
C ALA A 138 -12.69 4.14 14.54
N LEU A 139 -12.71 5.19 13.73
CA LEU A 139 -12.13 6.49 14.07
C LEU A 139 -13.26 7.52 14.13
N THR A 140 -13.39 8.15 15.29
CA THR A 140 -14.40 9.18 15.56
C THR A 140 -13.95 10.56 15.09
N GLU A 141 -12.66 10.75 14.84
CA GLU A 141 -12.09 11.94 14.24
C GLU A 141 -11.38 11.58 12.93
N PRO A 142 -11.53 12.38 11.86
CA PRO A 142 -10.91 12.09 10.58
C PRO A 142 -9.39 12.23 10.68
N ASP A 143 -8.67 11.19 10.27
CA ASP A 143 -7.23 11.28 10.04
C ASP A 143 -6.95 12.29 8.91
N PRO A 144 -5.89 13.13 8.97
CA PRO A 144 -5.60 14.11 7.91
C PRO A 144 -5.54 13.51 6.50
N GLY A 145 -5.07 12.26 6.35
CA GLY A 145 -5.05 11.54 5.09
C GLY A 145 -6.40 10.98 4.64
N SER A 146 -7.38 10.87 5.54
CA SER A 146 -8.71 10.34 5.25
C SER A 146 -9.59 11.27 4.43
N ARG A 147 -9.24 12.56 4.33
CA ARG A 147 -10.05 13.60 3.66
C ARG A 147 -11.53 13.57 4.08
N GLY A 148 -11.78 13.38 5.38
CA GLY A 148 -13.13 13.33 5.96
C GLY A 148 -13.78 11.94 5.95
N TYR A 149 -13.11 10.91 5.43
CA TYR A 149 -13.59 9.54 5.53
C TYR A 149 -13.53 9.05 6.99
N LEU A 150 -14.70 8.77 7.57
CA LEU A 150 -14.81 8.23 8.93
C LEU A 150 -14.82 6.71 8.90
N TYR A 151 -13.77 6.11 9.47
CA TYR A 151 -13.65 4.66 9.55
C TYR A 151 -14.71 4.10 10.50
N ARG A 152 -15.50 3.15 9.98
CA ARG A 152 -16.43 2.36 10.79
C ARG A 152 -15.75 1.09 11.28
N SER A 153 -16.21 0.59 12.42
CA SER A 153 -15.84 -0.72 12.90
C SER A 153 -16.57 -1.78 12.05
N VAL A 154 -15.82 -2.70 11.46
CA VAL A 154 -16.35 -3.80 10.65
C VAL A 154 -15.83 -5.14 11.14
N ASP A 155 -16.67 -6.16 11.02
CA ASP A 155 -16.35 -7.51 11.47
C ASP A 155 -15.32 -8.15 10.56
N CYS A 156 -14.40 -8.92 11.14
CA CYS A 156 -13.42 -9.70 10.39
C CYS A 156 -13.61 -11.17 10.71
N ALA A 157 -14.42 -11.84 9.88
CA ALA A 157 -14.77 -13.25 10.06
C ALA A 157 -13.53 -14.16 10.10
N TYR A 158 -12.49 -13.86 9.33
CA TYR A 158 -11.23 -14.59 9.36
C TYR A 158 -10.58 -14.53 10.76
N CYS A 159 -10.30 -13.33 11.28
CA CYS A 159 -9.64 -13.18 12.58
C CYS A 159 -10.50 -13.69 13.74
N LEU A 160 -11.84 -13.61 13.65
CA LEU A 160 -12.73 -14.20 14.65
C LEU A 160 -12.58 -15.73 14.73
N ARG A 161 -12.32 -16.40 13.60
CA ARG A 161 -12.09 -17.84 13.54
C ARG A 161 -10.65 -18.25 13.84
N HIS A 162 -9.72 -17.29 13.91
CA HIS A 162 -8.31 -17.52 14.18
C HIS A 162 -7.84 -16.66 15.36
N PRO A 163 -8.43 -16.82 16.56
CA PRO A 163 -8.11 -16.00 17.73
C PRO A 163 -6.66 -16.16 18.23
N GLN A 164 -5.98 -17.23 17.81
CA GLN A 164 -4.56 -17.47 18.09
C GLN A 164 -3.63 -16.54 17.28
N ASP A 165 -4.10 -15.97 16.18
CA ASP A 165 -3.29 -15.07 15.35
C ASP A 165 -3.17 -13.71 16.05
N PRO A 166 -1.96 -13.24 16.38
CA PRO A 166 -1.81 -12.01 17.13
C PRO A 166 -2.27 -10.81 16.29
N LYS A 167 -3.05 -9.93 16.94
CA LYS A 167 -3.36 -8.60 16.42
C LYS A 167 -2.06 -7.84 16.12
N ARG A 168 -1.96 -7.27 14.91
CA ARG A 168 -0.77 -6.55 14.43
C ARG A 168 -1.18 -5.31 13.64
N GLY A 169 -0.63 -4.17 14.03
CA GLY A 169 -0.98 -2.86 13.48
C GLY A 169 -2.13 -2.19 14.24
N HIS A 170 -2.61 -1.07 13.71
CA HIS A 170 -3.59 -0.20 14.38
C HIS A 170 -5.03 -0.72 14.31
N SER A 171 -5.32 -1.73 13.47
CA SER A 171 -6.65 -2.33 13.28
C SER A 171 -7.70 -1.38 12.69
N ILE A 172 -7.30 -0.39 11.88
CA ILE A 172 -8.21 0.60 11.27
C ILE A 172 -8.20 0.38 9.76
N GLY A 173 -9.38 0.46 9.14
CA GLY A 173 -9.56 0.17 7.71
C GLY A 173 -9.39 -1.31 7.40
N MET A 174 -8.71 -1.64 6.30
CA MET A 174 -8.61 -3.02 5.82
C MET A 174 -7.71 -3.89 6.69
N CYS A 175 -8.19 -5.09 7.02
CA CYS A 175 -7.39 -6.14 7.66
C CYS A 175 -6.79 -7.05 6.58
N GLN A 176 -5.47 -7.12 6.45
CA GLN A 176 -4.81 -7.89 5.38
C GLN A 176 -5.13 -9.39 5.45
N GLN A 177 -5.03 -9.99 6.65
CA GLN A 177 -5.46 -11.39 6.86
C GLN A 177 -6.95 -11.58 6.58
N GLY A 178 -7.77 -10.57 6.90
CA GLY A 178 -9.20 -10.62 6.66
C GLY A 178 -9.55 -10.57 5.18
N ALA A 179 -8.90 -9.69 4.43
CA ALA A 179 -8.99 -9.61 2.97
C ALA A 179 -8.53 -10.92 2.31
N ALA A 180 -7.41 -11.50 2.76
CA ALA A 180 -6.95 -12.81 2.30
C ALA A 180 -7.99 -13.91 2.58
N GLY A 181 -8.57 -13.92 3.79
CA GLY A 181 -9.64 -14.83 4.15
C GLY A 181 -10.90 -14.68 3.29
N MET A 182 -11.34 -13.45 3.02
CA MET A 182 -12.48 -13.19 2.14
C MET A 182 -12.20 -13.66 0.70
N ALA A 183 -11.03 -13.34 0.17
CA ALA A 183 -10.61 -13.76 -1.17
C ALA A 183 -10.52 -15.30 -1.30
N ALA A 184 -10.02 -15.98 -0.26
CA ALA A 184 -9.99 -17.43 -0.21
C ALA A 184 -11.39 -18.08 -0.22
N HIS A 185 -12.43 -17.33 0.14
CA HIS A 185 -13.84 -17.74 0.07
C HIS A 185 -14.56 -17.17 -1.16
N GLY A 186 -13.82 -16.69 -2.17
CA GLY A 186 -14.36 -16.26 -3.45
C GLY A 186 -14.73 -14.79 -3.58
N ALA A 187 -14.49 -13.97 -2.55
CA ALA A 187 -14.73 -12.53 -2.65
C ALA A 187 -13.76 -11.86 -3.63
N SER A 188 -14.30 -11.03 -4.51
CA SER A 188 -13.53 -10.14 -5.38
C SER A 188 -12.88 -9.00 -4.58
N TYR A 189 -11.86 -8.37 -5.17
CA TYR A 189 -11.21 -7.21 -4.57
C TYR A 189 -12.20 -6.07 -4.30
N ARG A 190 -13.26 -5.93 -5.11
CA ARG A 190 -14.29 -4.89 -4.92
C ARG A 190 -15.14 -5.17 -3.70
N GLU A 191 -15.56 -6.41 -3.48
CA GLU A 191 -16.32 -6.81 -2.29
C GLU A 191 -15.48 -6.67 -1.02
N ILE A 192 -14.18 -6.99 -1.10
CA ILE A 192 -13.24 -6.78 0.01
C ILE A 192 -13.15 -5.28 0.36
N LEU A 193 -12.98 -4.43 -0.64
CA LEU A 193 -12.87 -2.99 -0.42
C LEU A 193 -14.18 -2.38 0.09
N ASP A 194 -15.34 -2.81 -0.42
CA ASP A 194 -16.65 -2.34 0.03
C ASP A 194 -16.91 -2.74 1.50
N HIS A 195 -16.52 -3.96 1.89
CA HIS A 195 -16.61 -4.42 3.27
C HIS A 195 -15.78 -3.58 4.24
N TYR A 196 -14.52 -3.27 3.90
CA TYR A 196 -13.62 -2.54 4.79
C TYR A 196 -13.74 -1.01 4.70
N TYR A 197 -14.23 -0.50 3.57
CA TYR A 197 -14.35 0.93 3.30
C TYR A 197 -15.77 1.30 2.80
N PRO A 198 -16.83 1.05 3.60
CA PRO A 198 -18.20 1.23 3.15
C PRO A 198 -18.50 2.69 2.78
N GLY A 199 -19.20 2.89 1.66
CA GLY A 199 -19.54 4.21 1.13
C GLY A 199 -18.42 4.88 0.34
N THR A 200 -17.36 4.14 0.00
CA THR A 200 -16.34 4.56 -0.97
C THR A 200 -16.64 3.99 -2.36
N SER A 201 -15.88 4.43 -3.36
CA SER A 201 -16.00 3.91 -4.72
C SER A 201 -14.63 3.66 -5.33
N VAL A 202 -14.49 2.53 -6.03
CA VAL A 202 -13.30 2.24 -6.83
C VAL A 202 -13.45 2.92 -8.19
N THR A 203 -12.61 3.94 -8.45
CA THR A 203 -12.62 4.72 -9.69
C THR A 203 -11.22 4.72 -10.32
N THR A 204 -11.16 5.08 -11.60
CA THR A 204 -9.89 5.22 -12.32
C THR A 204 -9.32 6.61 -12.08
N LEU A 205 -8.04 6.71 -11.75
CA LEU A 205 -7.32 7.97 -11.69
C LEU A 205 -7.29 8.60 -13.08
N PRO A 206 -7.56 9.91 -13.21
CA PRO A 206 -7.35 10.60 -14.46
C PRO A 206 -5.85 10.57 -14.81
N VAL A 207 -5.56 10.26 -16.08
CA VAL A 207 -4.22 10.35 -16.64
C VAL A 207 -3.76 11.81 -16.51
N ARG A 208 -2.60 12.03 -15.89
CA ARG A 208 -1.94 13.34 -15.82
C ARG A 208 -0.88 13.44 -16.90
#